data_AF-A0A938QE26-F1
#
_entry.id   AF-A0A938QE26-F1
#
_cell.length_a   1.000
_cell.length_b   1.000
_cell.length_c   1.000
_cell.angle_alpha   90.00
_cell.angle_beta   90.00
_cell.angle_gamma   90.00
#
_symmetry.space_group_name_H-M   'P 1'
#
loop_
_entity.id
_entity.type
_entity.pdbx_description
1 polymer ?
#
loop_
_entity_poly.entity_id
_entity_poly.type
_entity_poly.pdbx_seq_one_letter_code
_entity_poly.pdbx_strand_id
1 'polypeptide(L)'
;MKNCESIQESLGAWLDGELKQADAEAMRLHVDGCPACTDAQKKLLKLNVAMKAAHAPAGEIAFEPFWLGVRTRIEEKRSWTTDWAEWLRSMIAPPSLAWAVPAVIVLLLAIFSYDNFLPGRGQRNNFAAVESIDAHGRSVALLREDETKTTVIWLYQNPEGDNEATSENAKKGPTF
;
A
#
# COMPACT_ATOMS: atom_id res chain seq x y z
N MET A 1 33.09 -40.87 7.15
CA MET A 1 32.57 -41.25 5.82
C MET A 1 31.71 -42.48 6.02
N LYS A 2 30.41 -42.45 5.66
CA LYS A 2 29.58 -43.67 5.70
C LYS A 2 30.09 -44.63 4.62
N ASN A 3 30.28 -45.90 4.96
CA ASN A 3 30.69 -46.94 4.03
C ASN A 3 29.53 -47.33 3.10
N CYS A 4 29.84 -47.88 1.92
CA CYS A 4 28.82 -48.22 0.93
C CYS A 4 27.80 -49.23 1.46
N GLU A 5 28.22 -50.15 2.34
CA GLU A 5 27.37 -51.17 2.95
C GLU A 5 26.25 -50.56 3.81
N SER A 6 26.60 -49.64 4.73
CA SER A 6 25.60 -48.93 5.55
C SER A 6 24.65 -48.08 4.71
N ILE A 7 25.15 -47.48 3.61
CA ILE A 7 24.31 -46.72 2.68
C ILE A 7 23.33 -47.64 1.95
N GLN A 8 23.76 -48.82 1.49
CA GLN A 8 22.90 -49.77 0.80
C GLN A 8 21.79 -50.32 1.71
N GLU A 9 22.09 -50.63 2.97
CA GLU A 9 21.08 -51.05 3.96
C GLU A 9 20.03 -49.96 4.23
N SER A 10 20.46 -48.70 4.26
CA SER A 10 19.59 -47.55 4.57
C SER A 10 18.91 -46.95 3.33
N LEU A 11 19.20 -47.47 2.14
CA LEU A 11 18.77 -46.87 0.87
C LEU A 11 17.25 -46.91 0.69
N GLY A 12 16.60 -47.98 1.18
CA GLY A 12 15.14 -48.10 1.20
C GLY A 12 14.50 -47.04 2.10
N ALA A 13 14.91 -46.99 3.36
CA ALA A 13 14.43 -46.00 4.33
C ALA A 13 14.65 -44.56 3.86
N TRP A 14 15.74 -44.29 3.14
CA TRP A 14 15.98 -42.99 2.51
C TRP A 14 14.99 -42.68 1.38
N LEU A 15 14.73 -43.64 0.49
CA LEU A 15 13.77 -43.49 -0.62
C LEU A 15 12.33 -43.32 -0.14
N ASP A 16 11.98 -43.94 1.00
CA ASP A 16 10.66 -43.84 1.62
C ASP A 16 10.52 -42.59 2.53
N GLY A 17 11.60 -41.82 2.72
CA GLY A 17 11.60 -40.59 3.51
C GLY A 17 11.62 -40.80 5.03
N GLU A 18 12.01 -41.98 5.49
CA GLU A 18 12.02 -42.36 6.92
C GLU A 18 13.27 -41.89 7.68
N LEU A 19 14.30 -41.44 6.96
CA LEU A 19 15.53 -40.92 7.57
C LEU A 19 15.36 -39.50 8.11
N LYS A 20 16.05 -39.22 9.23
CA LYS A 20 16.22 -37.86 9.74
C LYS A 20 16.93 -36.99 8.70
N GLN A 21 16.61 -35.70 8.68
CA GLN A 21 17.11 -34.76 7.66
C GLN A 21 18.65 -34.78 7.50
N ALA A 22 19.39 -34.78 8.61
CA ALA A 22 20.85 -34.84 8.59
C ALA A 22 21.40 -36.14 7.96
N ASP A 23 20.72 -37.27 8.21
CA ASP A 23 21.11 -38.56 7.66
C ASP A 23 20.75 -38.68 6.18
N ALA A 24 19.61 -38.13 5.78
CA ALA A 24 19.17 -38.07 4.39
C ALA A 24 20.10 -37.21 3.53
N GLU A 25 20.60 -36.10 4.06
CA GLU A 25 21.55 -35.23 3.35
C GLU A 25 22.92 -35.90 3.19
N ALA A 26 23.43 -36.55 4.25
CA ALA A 26 24.65 -37.34 4.15
C ALA A 26 24.52 -38.51 3.15
N MET A 27 23.33 -39.12 3.07
CA MET A 27 23.04 -40.17 2.10
C MET A 27 23.05 -39.64 0.66
N ARG A 28 22.38 -38.50 0.42
CA ARG A 28 22.36 -37.82 -0.88
C ARG A 28 23.78 -37.54 -1.37
N LEU A 29 24.62 -36.93 -0.53
CA LEU A 29 26.01 -36.62 -0.87
C LEU A 29 26.81 -37.87 -1.26
N HIS A 30 26.59 -39.01 -0.58
CA HIS A 30 27.28 -40.25 -0.91
C HIS A 30 26.75 -40.87 -2.21
N VAL A 31 25.43 -40.94 -2.39
CA VAL A 31 24.80 -41.53 -3.59
C VAL A 31 25.15 -40.73 -4.85
N ASP A 32 25.26 -39.41 -4.74
CA ASP A 32 25.68 -38.53 -5.84
C ASP A 32 27.17 -38.75 -6.21
N GLY A 33 28.00 -39.17 -5.25
CA GLY A 33 29.44 -39.38 -5.45
C GLY A 33 29.88 -40.84 -5.68
N CYS A 34 28.99 -41.83 -5.49
CA CYS A 34 29.33 -43.25 -5.53
C CYS A 34 28.50 -44.00 -6.58
N PRO A 35 29.10 -44.39 -7.74
CA PRO A 35 28.38 -45.07 -8.82
C PRO A 35 27.66 -46.35 -8.40
N ALA A 36 28.29 -47.14 -7.50
CA ALA A 36 27.71 -48.38 -7.01
C ALA A 36 26.41 -48.15 -6.22
N CYS A 37 26.37 -47.11 -5.40
CA CYS A 37 25.18 -46.72 -4.63
C CYS A 37 24.12 -46.06 -5.53
N THR A 38 24.52 -45.28 -6.54
CA THR A 38 23.60 -44.76 -7.56
C THR A 38 22.92 -45.89 -8.33
N ASP A 39 23.66 -46.94 -8.70
CA ASP A 39 23.10 -48.07 -9.42
C ASP A 39 22.18 -48.92 -8.55
N ALA A 40 22.51 -49.10 -7.27
CA ALA A 40 21.61 -49.72 -6.29
C ALA A 40 20.29 -48.93 -6.17
N GLN A 41 20.35 -47.60 -6.10
CA GLN A 41 19.18 -46.73 -6.04
C GLN A 41 18.30 -46.92 -7.28
N LYS A 42 18.90 -46.89 -8.48
CA LYS A 42 18.19 -47.11 -9.75
C LYS A 42 17.51 -48.48 -9.80
N LYS A 43 18.14 -49.55 -9.28
CA LYS A 43 17.55 -50.89 -9.22
C LYS A 43 16.30 -50.92 -8.34
N LEU A 44 16.36 -50.29 -7.16
CA LEU A 44 15.19 -50.20 -6.28
C LEU A 44 14.05 -49.40 -6.91
N LEU A 45 14.35 -48.27 -7.56
CA LEU A 45 13.34 -47.47 -8.27
C LEU A 45 12.69 -48.26 -9.42
N LYS A 46 13.48 -49.02 -10.20
CA LYS A 46 12.94 -49.90 -11.25
C LYS A 46 12.02 -50.98 -10.68
N LEU A 47 12.41 -51.59 -9.55
CA LEU A 47 11.59 -52.59 -8.87
C LEU A 47 10.26 -51.99 -8.38
N ASN A 48 10.29 -50.78 -7.79
CA ASN A 48 9.09 -50.07 -7.34
C ASN A 48 8.13 -49.79 -8.51
N VAL A 49 8.65 -49.31 -9.64
CA VAL A 49 7.87 -49.10 -10.86
C VAL A 49 7.27 -50.41 -11.37
N ALA A 50 8.06 -51.50 -11.41
CA ALA A 50 7.58 -52.81 -11.83
C ALA A 50 6.49 -53.36 -10.90
N MET A 51 6.63 -53.20 -9.57
CA MET A 51 5.59 -53.59 -8.61
C MET A 51 4.30 -52.78 -8.80
N LYS A 52 4.42 -51.46 -9.00
CA LYS A 52 3.25 -50.60 -9.28
C LYS A 52 2.54 -51.00 -10.57
N ALA A 53 3.29 -51.40 -11.60
CA ALA A 53 2.71 -51.87 -12.85
C ALA A 53 2.09 -53.28 -12.74
N ALA A 54 2.67 -54.15 -11.90
CA ALA A 54 2.16 -55.49 -11.65
C ALA A 54 0.93 -55.51 -10.74
N HIS A 55 0.76 -54.50 -9.89
CA HIS A 55 -0.51 -54.26 -9.22
C HIS A 55 -1.52 -53.78 -10.26
N ALA A 56 -2.41 -54.68 -10.68
CA ALA A 56 -3.64 -54.28 -11.33
C ALA A 56 -4.33 -53.23 -10.44
N PRO A 57 -4.92 -52.15 -11.01
CA PRO A 57 -5.71 -51.23 -10.21
C PRO A 57 -6.73 -52.07 -9.45
N ALA A 58 -6.67 -52.03 -8.11
CA ALA A 58 -7.60 -52.76 -7.26
C ALA A 58 -9.00 -52.40 -7.76
N GLY A 59 -9.71 -53.41 -8.28
CA GLY A 59 -10.91 -53.21 -9.09
C GLY A 59 -11.88 -52.28 -8.39
N GLU A 60 -12.32 -51.25 -9.13
CA GLU A 60 -13.41 -50.30 -8.82
C GLU A 60 -13.84 -50.26 -7.35
N ILE A 61 -12.92 -49.96 -6.44
CA ILE A 61 -13.36 -49.41 -5.16
C ILE A 61 -13.93 -48.05 -5.54
N ALA A 62 -15.23 -47.85 -5.31
CA ALA A 62 -15.89 -46.57 -5.53
C ALA A 62 -15.23 -45.51 -4.64
N PHE A 63 -14.13 -44.96 -5.13
CA PHE A 63 -13.30 -43.97 -4.46
C PHE A 63 -13.92 -42.58 -4.62
N GLU A 64 -14.81 -42.40 -5.60
CA GLU A 64 -15.45 -41.12 -5.89
C GLU A 64 -16.23 -40.51 -4.71
N PRO A 65 -17.11 -41.24 -3.98
CA PRO A 65 -17.79 -40.67 -2.82
C PRO A 65 -16.83 -40.24 -1.71
N PHE A 66 -15.76 -41.02 -1.48
CA PHE A 66 -14.73 -40.68 -0.51
C PHE A 66 -13.91 -39.46 -0.95
N TRP A 67 -13.45 -39.45 -2.20
CA TRP A 67 -12.65 -38.40 -2.79
C TRP A 67 -13.40 -37.08 -2.86
N LEU A 68 -14.70 -37.11 -3.18
CA LEU A 68 -15.56 -35.94 -3.16
C LEU A 68 -15.58 -35.31 -1.75
N GLY A 69 -15.71 -36.12 -0.70
CA GLY A 69 -15.66 -35.65 0.68
C GLY A 69 -14.30 -35.10 1.12
N VAL A 70 -13.20 -35.62 0.57
CA VAL A 70 -11.86 -35.08 0.80
C VAL A 70 -11.69 -33.74 0.10
N ARG A 71 -12.11 -33.67 -1.17
CA ARG A 71 -12.01 -32.44 -1.98
C ARG A 71 -12.80 -31.30 -1.37
N THR A 72 -14.05 -31.55 -0.96
CA THR A 72 -14.88 -30.53 -0.32
C THR A 72 -14.21 -30.01 0.95
N ARG A 73 -13.66 -30.87 1.81
CA ARG A 73 -12.98 -30.42 3.04
C ARG A 73 -11.67 -29.67 2.80
N ILE A 74 -10.92 -30.00 1.74
CA ILE A 74 -9.71 -29.26 1.35
C ILE A 74 -10.08 -27.88 0.82
N GLU A 75 -11.13 -27.78 0.01
CA GLU A 75 -11.64 -26.52 -0.52
C GLU A 75 -12.29 -25.68 0.60
N GLU A 76 -13.00 -26.29 1.54
CA GLU A 76 -13.69 -25.65 2.66
C GLU A 76 -12.70 -25.10 3.72
N LYS A 77 -11.58 -25.79 3.98
CA LYS A 77 -10.51 -25.25 4.84
C LYS A 77 -9.74 -24.06 4.25
N ARG A 78 -10.01 -23.70 2.99
CA ARG A 78 -9.45 -22.49 2.36
C ARG A 78 -10.35 -21.26 2.51
N SER A 79 -11.45 -21.37 3.25
CA SER A 79 -12.42 -20.27 3.48
C SER A 79 -11.96 -19.26 4.55
N TRP A 80 -10.70 -18.79 4.49
CA TRP A 80 -10.31 -17.60 5.27
C TRP A 80 -11.25 -16.40 4.98
N THR A 81 -11.94 -16.44 3.84
CA THR A 81 -12.98 -15.51 3.44
C THR A 81 -14.24 -15.54 4.31
N THR A 82 -14.62 -16.67 4.93
CA THR A 82 -15.79 -16.71 5.83
C THR A 82 -15.47 -16.08 7.18
N ASP A 83 -14.28 -16.31 7.73
CA ASP A 83 -13.84 -15.70 8.99
C ASP A 83 -13.77 -14.16 8.88
N TRP A 84 -13.23 -13.64 7.77
CA TRP A 84 -13.25 -12.20 7.50
C TRP A 84 -14.66 -11.65 7.24
N ALA A 85 -15.51 -12.38 6.53
CA ALA A 85 -16.88 -11.95 6.25
C ALA A 85 -17.75 -11.93 7.53
N GLU A 86 -17.53 -12.86 8.45
CA GLU A 86 -18.22 -12.94 9.73
C GLU A 86 -17.73 -11.85 10.70
N TRP A 87 -16.41 -11.60 10.73
CA TRP A 87 -15.81 -10.46 11.44
C TRP A 87 -16.32 -9.11 10.90
N LEU A 88 -16.40 -8.95 9.58
CA LEU A 88 -16.90 -7.73 8.95
C LEU A 88 -18.41 -7.53 9.16
N ARG A 89 -19.20 -8.62 9.13
CA ARG A 89 -20.62 -8.57 9.49
C ARG A 89 -20.82 -8.22 10.97
N SER A 90 -19.98 -8.73 11.87
CA SER A 90 -20.04 -8.37 13.28
C SER A 90 -19.66 -6.90 13.53
N MET A 91 -18.84 -6.30 12.68
CA MET A 91 -18.52 -4.86 12.72
C MET A 91 -19.64 -3.97 12.15
N ILE A 92 -20.37 -4.45 11.13
CA ILE A 92 -21.37 -3.65 10.38
C ILE A 92 -22.80 -3.88 10.87
N ALA A 93 -23.07 -4.92 11.65
CA ALA A 93 -24.37 -5.16 12.27
C ALA A 93 -24.45 -4.60 13.70
N PRO A 94 -24.93 -3.36 13.87
CA PRO A 94 -25.81 -3.07 15.00
C PRO A 94 -27.12 -2.40 14.56
N PRO A 95 -28.14 -2.38 15.44
CA PRO A 95 -29.45 -1.84 15.13
C PRO A 95 -29.42 -0.30 14.93
N SER A 96 -29.72 0.09 13.70
CA SER A 96 -30.46 1.28 13.22
C SER A 96 -30.11 2.72 13.63
N LEU A 97 -29.21 3.06 14.57
CA LEU A 97 -28.91 4.50 14.82
C LEU A 97 -27.47 4.91 15.16
N ALA A 98 -26.61 3.99 15.62
CA ALA A 98 -25.26 4.38 16.07
C ALA A 98 -24.32 4.84 14.94
N TRP A 99 -24.55 4.36 13.72
CA TRP A 99 -23.74 4.70 12.54
C TRP A 99 -24.25 5.92 11.76
N ALA A 100 -25.42 6.48 12.12
CA ALA A 100 -25.94 7.66 11.46
C ALA A 100 -25.02 8.87 11.63
N VAL A 101 -24.45 9.05 12.82
CA VAL A 101 -23.55 10.17 13.13
C VAL A 101 -22.22 10.06 12.35
N PRO A 102 -21.48 8.93 12.39
CA PRO A 102 -20.29 8.74 11.55
C PRO A 102 -20.58 8.86 10.05
N ALA A 103 -21.68 8.28 9.56
CA ALA A 103 -22.04 8.34 8.15
C ALA A 103 -22.32 9.77 7.68
N VAL A 104 -23.03 10.57 8.49
CA VAL A 104 -23.26 11.99 8.21
C VAL A 104 -21.95 12.77 8.24
N ILE A 105 -21.05 12.50 9.18
CA ILE A 105 -19.73 13.16 9.22
C ILE A 105 -18.92 12.84 7.97
N VAL A 106 -18.85 11.57 7.56
CA VAL A 106 -18.14 11.15 6.33
C VAL A 106 -18.79 11.75 5.09
N LEU A 107 -20.12 11.80 5.02
CA LEU A 107 -20.85 12.42 3.92
C LEU A 107 -20.56 13.92 3.84
N LEU A 108 -20.58 14.62 4.97
CA LEU A 108 -20.24 16.05 5.03
C LEU A 108 -18.78 16.30 4.61
N LEU A 109 -17.84 15.46 5.07
CA LEU A 109 -16.44 15.55 4.63
C LEU A 109 -16.28 15.27 3.13
N ALA A 110 -17.03 14.31 2.57
CA ALA A 110 -17.00 14.02 1.15
C ALA A 110 -17.53 15.19 0.31
N ILE A 111 -18.64 15.81 0.73
CA ILE A 111 -19.20 17.00 0.06
C ILE A 111 -18.22 18.17 0.13
N PHE A 112 -17.68 18.46 1.32
CA PHE A 112 -16.75 19.57 1.53
C PHE A 112 -15.43 19.36 0.76
N SER A 113 -14.98 18.11 0.68
CA SER A 113 -13.81 17.76 -0.11
C SER A 113 -14.08 17.86 -1.61
N TYR A 114 -15.30 17.59 -2.08
CA TYR A 114 -15.68 17.77 -3.48
C TYR A 114 -15.68 19.25 -3.90
N ASP A 115 -16.16 20.14 -3.03
CA ASP A 115 -16.12 21.59 -3.26
C ASP A 115 -14.70 22.12 -3.33
N ASN A 116 -13.78 21.61 -2.49
CA ASN A 116 -12.36 21.96 -2.55
C ASN A 116 -11.60 21.28 -3.70
N PHE A 117 -12.09 20.15 -4.23
CA PHE A 117 -11.45 19.39 -5.30
C PHE A 117 -11.83 19.86 -6.72
N LEU A 118 -12.76 20.81 -6.85
CA LEU A 118 -13.05 21.55 -8.10
C LEU A 118 -12.41 22.95 -8.05
N PRO A 119 -11.11 23.11 -8.41
CA PRO A 119 -10.48 24.42 -8.48
C PRO A 119 -11.02 25.16 -9.71
N GLY A 120 -12.11 25.91 -9.56
CA GLY A 120 -12.70 26.57 -10.74
C GLY A 120 -13.92 27.47 -10.60
N ARG A 121 -14.38 27.85 -9.40
CA ARG A 121 -15.48 28.83 -9.24
C ARG A 121 -15.19 29.99 -8.28
N GLY A 122 -13.91 30.29 -8.05
CA GLY A 122 -13.51 31.61 -7.57
C GLY A 122 -13.42 32.56 -8.76
N GLN A 123 -14.33 33.53 -8.83
CA GLN A 123 -14.28 34.63 -9.79
C GLN A 123 -12.88 35.27 -9.72
N ARG A 124 -12.06 35.09 -10.77
CA ARG A 124 -10.74 35.72 -10.87
C ARG A 124 -10.95 37.21 -11.05
N ASN A 125 -11.04 37.92 -9.95
CA ASN A 125 -11.13 39.37 -9.96
C ASN A 125 -9.70 39.90 -10.04
N ASN A 126 -9.36 40.57 -11.14
CA ASN A 126 -8.05 41.23 -11.34
C ASN A 126 -7.94 42.52 -10.51
N PHE A 127 -8.31 42.47 -9.23
CA PHE A 127 -8.12 43.59 -8.32
C PHE A 127 -6.64 43.63 -7.89
N ALA A 128 -5.88 44.54 -8.48
CA ALA A 128 -4.60 44.94 -7.93
C ALA A 128 -4.87 45.77 -6.68
N ALA A 129 -4.67 45.17 -5.50
CA ALA A 129 -4.65 45.92 -4.24
C ALA A 129 -3.25 46.52 -4.09
N VAL A 130 -3.16 47.85 -4.12
CA VAL A 130 -1.91 48.56 -3.85
C VAL A 130 -1.72 48.61 -2.33
N GLU A 131 -0.77 47.83 -1.82
CA GLU A 131 -0.50 47.69 -0.39
C GLU A 131 0.33 48.85 0.18
N SER A 132 1.17 49.48 -0.65
CA SER A 132 1.88 50.70 -0.29
C SER A 132 2.29 51.50 -1.53
N ILE A 133 2.37 52.82 -1.39
CA ILE A 133 2.92 53.73 -2.40
C ILE A 133 4.09 54.46 -1.73
N ASP A 134 5.32 54.09 -2.08
CA ASP A 134 6.50 54.85 -1.68
C ASP A 134 6.80 55.90 -2.76
N ALA A 135 6.51 57.15 -2.42
CA ALA A 135 6.78 58.29 -3.28
C ALA A 135 7.92 59.10 -2.66
N HIS A 136 9.16 58.72 -2.97
CA HIS A 136 10.38 59.42 -2.55
C HIS A 136 10.34 60.92 -2.88
N GLY A 137 9.81 61.74 -1.97
CA GLY A 137 9.70 63.19 -2.09
C GLY A 137 8.67 63.72 -3.10
N ARG A 138 7.71 62.91 -3.56
CA ARG A 138 6.68 63.34 -4.53
C ARG A 138 5.28 63.30 -3.92
N SER A 139 4.46 64.29 -4.26
CA SER A 139 3.06 64.32 -3.84
C SER A 139 2.23 63.39 -4.71
N VAL A 140 1.46 62.51 -4.07
CA VAL A 140 0.58 61.54 -4.74
C VAL A 140 -0.88 61.84 -4.41
N ALA A 141 -1.74 61.85 -5.43
CA ALA A 141 -3.18 61.85 -5.24
C ALA A 141 -3.75 60.50 -5.68
N LEU A 142 -4.61 59.91 -4.86
CA LEU A 142 -5.26 58.64 -5.12
C LEU A 142 -6.77 58.84 -5.17
N LEU A 143 -7.39 58.47 -6.29
CA LEU A 143 -8.83 58.45 -6.45
C LEU A 143 -9.27 57.00 -6.70
N ARG A 144 -10.17 56.52 -5.83
CA ARG A 144 -10.85 55.23 -6.02
C ARG A 144 -12.31 55.51 -6.33
N GLU A 145 -12.75 55.07 -7.50
CA GLU A 145 -14.15 55.18 -7.88
C GLU A 145 -14.92 53.94 -7.41
N ASP A 146 -16.02 54.14 -6.69
CA ASP A 146 -16.67 53.05 -5.97
C ASP A 146 -17.50 52.10 -6.85
N GLU A 147 -17.98 52.58 -8.00
CA GLU A 147 -18.81 51.78 -8.91
C GLU A 147 -17.97 50.89 -9.83
N THR A 148 -16.93 51.45 -10.45
CA THR A 148 -16.06 50.70 -11.38
C THR A 148 -14.88 50.03 -10.67
N LYS A 149 -14.65 50.38 -9.39
CA LYS A 149 -13.49 49.96 -8.58
C LYS A 149 -12.14 50.26 -9.25
N THR A 150 -12.12 51.19 -10.20
CA THR A 150 -10.91 51.67 -10.86
C THR A 150 -10.12 52.55 -9.88
N THR A 151 -8.82 52.31 -9.76
CA THR A 151 -7.91 53.14 -8.95
C THR A 151 -7.03 53.95 -9.89
N VAL A 152 -7.13 55.28 -9.81
CA VAL A 152 -6.29 56.22 -10.57
C VAL A 152 -5.27 56.83 -9.61
N ILE A 153 -4.00 56.77 -9.97
CA ILE A 153 -2.89 57.30 -9.18
C ILE A 153 -2.22 58.42 -9.98
N TRP A 154 -2.24 59.64 -9.46
CA TRP A 154 -1.53 60.78 -10.06
C TRP A 154 -0.26 61.09 -9.26
N LEU A 155 0.86 61.23 -9.98
CA LEU A 155 2.17 61.57 -9.42
C LEU A 155 2.53 62.99 -9.87
N TYR A 156 2.64 63.92 -8.91
CA TYR A 156 3.07 65.29 -9.18
C TYR A 156 4.53 65.47 -8.74
N GLN A 157 5.37 66.01 -9.61
CA GLN A 157 6.71 66.50 -9.24
C GLN A 157 6.60 68.01 -9.11
N ASN A 158 6.85 68.55 -7.92
CA ASN A 158 6.91 70.00 -7.71
C ASN A 158 8.33 70.47 -8.10
N PRO A 159 8.50 71.25 -9.17
CA PRO A 159 9.83 71.61 -9.66
C PRO A 159 10.30 72.93 -9.03
N GLU A 160 10.38 73.00 -7.71
CA GLU A 160 11.07 74.11 -7.02
C GLU A 160 11.94 73.52 -5.92
N GLY A 161 13.25 73.56 -6.18
CA GLY A 161 14.28 72.97 -5.35
C GLY A 161 14.71 73.85 -4.18
N ASP A 162 15.46 73.16 -3.32
CA ASP A 162 16.66 73.64 -2.65
C ASP A 162 16.49 74.84 -1.70
N ASN A 163 16.52 74.57 -0.38
CA ASN A 163 17.67 74.87 0.48
C ASN A 163 17.36 74.71 1.96
N GLU A 164 18.37 74.21 2.69
CA GLU A 164 18.64 74.39 4.13
C GLU A 164 17.68 73.73 5.13
N ALA A 165 18.07 72.60 5.73
CA ALA A 165 19.01 72.45 6.84
C ALA A 165 18.40 72.69 8.23
N THR A 166 18.86 71.85 9.14
CA THR A 166 18.80 71.91 10.61
C THR A 166 17.53 71.42 11.34
N SER A 167 17.81 70.32 12.06
CA SER A 167 17.61 70.12 13.49
C SER A 167 16.25 69.63 13.99
N GLU A 168 16.39 68.47 14.64
CA GLU A 168 15.89 68.17 15.97
C GLU A 168 14.47 67.60 16.14
N ASN A 169 14.51 66.39 16.70
CA ASN A 169 13.72 65.93 17.83
C ASN A 169 12.21 65.68 17.65
N ALA A 170 11.92 64.39 17.70
CA ALA A 170 10.96 63.80 18.63
C ALA A 170 9.48 64.16 18.45
N LYS A 171 8.71 63.17 17.96
CA LYS A 171 7.66 62.46 18.72
C LYS A 171 7.02 61.43 17.80
N LYS A 172 7.10 60.15 18.15
CA LYS A 172 6.06 59.42 18.90
C LYS A 172 4.68 59.55 18.27
N GLY A 173 4.21 58.43 17.74
CA GLY A 173 2.87 57.96 18.04
C GLY A 173 2.03 57.60 16.82
N PRO A 174 1.25 56.51 16.92
CA PRO A 174 0.65 55.80 15.79
C PRO A 174 -0.73 56.42 15.45
N THR A 175 -1.43 55.98 14.41
CA THR A 175 -2.51 54.96 14.37
C THR A 175 -3.39 55.50 13.23
N PHE A 176 -3.81 54.80 12.18
CA PHE A 176 -4.39 53.48 12.00
C PHE A 176 -4.03 52.95 10.60
#